data_AF-A0A383AAI5-F1
#
_entry.id   AF-A0A383AAI5-F1
#
_cell.length_a   1.000
_cell.length_b   1.000
_cell.length_c   1.000
_cell.angle_alpha   90.00
_cell.angle_beta   90.00
_cell.angle_gamma   90.00
#
_symmetry.space_group_name_H-M   'P 1'
#
loop_
_entity.id
_entity.type
_entity.pdbx_description
1 polymer ?
#
loop_
_entity_poly.entity_id
_entity_poly.type
_entity_poly.pdbx_seq_one_letter_code
_entity_poly.pdbx_strand_id
1 'polypeptide(L)'
;RVATSIELVLSDDNVEAILVNIFAGINRCDWVAQGIVDLLNKRDIDIPLVVRLSGTNVEKGQKILKDSGKKVMTADTLSDAAHKVVAEWKQATGK
;
A
#
# COMPACT_ATOMS: atom_id res chain seq x y z
N ARG A 1 3.48 -13.16 3.12
CA ARG A 1 4.67 -12.60 2.42
C ARG A 1 4.61 -11.08 2.41
N VAL A 2 3.62 -10.46 1.76
CA VAL A 2 3.48 -8.97 1.76
C VAL A 2 3.30 -8.38 3.16
N ALA A 3 2.44 -9.00 4.00
CA ALA A 3 2.26 -8.54 5.38
C ALA A 3 3.57 -8.51 6.18
N THR A 4 4.34 -9.60 6.15
CA THR A 4 5.65 -9.70 6.80
C THR A 4 6.64 -8.63 6.29
N SER A 5 6.64 -8.33 5.00
CA SER A 5 7.49 -7.26 4.44
C SER A 5 7.11 -5.89 4.99
N ILE A 6 5.81 -5.58 5.09
CA ILE A 6 5.35 -4.32 5.67
C ILE A 6 5.70 -4.25 7.17
N GLU A 7 5.54 -5.36 7.90
CA GLU A 7 5.93 -5.44 9.32
C GLU A 7 7.43 -5.19 9.53
N LEU A 8 8.29 -5.76 8.67
CA LEU A 8 9.74 -5.52 8.72
C LEU A 8 10.08 -4.06 8.45
N VAL A 9 9.45 -3.42 7.47
CA VAL A 9 9.64 -1.98 7.20
C VAL A 9 9.21 -1.15 8.41
N LEU A 10 8.08 -1.50 9.03
CA LEU A 10 7.56 -0.85 10.23
C LEU A 10 8.34 -1.18 11.53
N SER A 11 9.44 -1.93 11.45
CA SER A 11 10.34 -2.14 12.59
C SER A 11 11.44 -1.07 12.70
N ASP A 12 11.56 -0.21 11.69
CA ASP A 12 12.43 0.97 11.70
C ASP A 12 11.59 2.22 12.06
N ASP A 13 11.89 2.82 13.21
CA ASP A 13 11.20 4.00 13.74
C ASP A 13 11.40 5.27 12.88
N ASN A 14 12.34 5.26 11.93
CA ASN A 14 12.57 6.38 11.01
C ASN A 14 11.63 6.38 9.79
N VAL A 15 10.81 5.35 9.62
CA VAL A 15 9.90 5.25 8.47
C VAL A 15 8.68 6.15 8.67
N GLU A 16 8.60 7.21 7.88
CA GLU A 16 7.49 8.18 7.96
C GLU A 16 6.40 7.96 6.88
N ALA A 17 6.62 7.11 5.88
CA ALA A 17 5.64 6.72 4.86
C ALA A 17 6.06 5.45 4.11
N ILE A 18 5.10 4.74 3.52
CA ILE A 18 5.33 3.48 2.80
C ILE A 18 4.74 3.55 1.39
N LEU A 19 5.57 3.20 0.40
CA LEU A 19 5.14 2.91 -0.97
C LEU A 19 5.33 1.43 -1.25
N VAL A 20 4.23 0.72 -1.52
CA VAL A 20 4.23 -0.68 -1.94
C VAL A 20 4.01 -0.75 -3.44
N ASN A 21 5.07 -1.03 -4.21
CA ASN A 21 4.98 -1.24 -5.65
C ASN A 21 5.07 -2.73 -5.98
N ILE A 22 4.01 -3.30 -6.55
CA ILE A 22 3.91 -4.73 -6.84
C ILE A 22 3.74 -4.94 -8.34
N PHE A 23 4.67 -5.73 -8.90
CA PHE A 23 4.55 -6.32 -10.22
C PHE A 23 4.15 -7.79 -10.08
N ALA A 24 2.86 -8.07 -10.19
CA ALA A 24 2.28 -9.38 -10.09
C ALA A 24 2.19 -9.99 -11.50
N GLY A 25 3.25 -10.70 -11.93
CA GLY A 25 3.25 -11.45 -13.20
C GLY A 25 2.28 -12.62 -13.15
N ILE A 26 2.77 -13.81 -12.77
CA ILE A 26 1.90 -14.98 -12.48
C ILE A 26 1.09 -14.77 -11.18
N ASN A 27 1.66 -14.00 -10.24
CA ASN A 27 0.96 -13.67 -9.01
C ASN A 27 -0.25 -12.77 -9.28
N ARG A 28 -1.30 -12.94 -8.49
CA ARG A 28 -2.56 -12.23 -8.64
C ARG A 28 -2.61 -11.00 -7.74
N CYS A 29 -2.85 -9.82 -8.32
CA CYS A 29 -2.99 -8.57 -7.57
C CYS A 29 -4.12 -8.62 -6.54
N ASP A 30 -5.17 -9.42 -6.76
CA ASP A 30 -6.26 -9.55 -5.79
C ASP A 30 -5.84 -10.28 -4.50
N TRP A 31 -4.90 -11.24 -4.57
CA TRP A 31 -4.36 -11.89 -3.36
C TRP A 31 -3.42 -10.97 -2.59
N VAL A 32 -2.63 -10.18 -3.32
CA VAL A 32 -1.76 -9.15 -2.73
C VAL A 32 -2.60 -8.12 -1.99
N ALA A 33 -3.65 -7.61 -2.63
CA ALA A 33 -4.58 -6.67 -2.03
C ALA A 33 -5.24 -7.23 -0.77
N GLN A 34 -5.72 -8.48 -0.81
CA GLN A 34 -6.31 -9.13 0.36
C GLN A 34 -5.32 -9.23 1.51
N GLY A 35 -4.06 -9.63 1.23
CA GLY A 35 -3.02 -9.71 2.27
C GLY A 35 -2.68 -8.36 2.91
N ILE A 36 -2.81 -7.25 2.17
CA ILE A 36 -2.66 -5.90 2.71
C ILE A 36 -3.85 -5.54 3.60
N VAL A 37 -5.08 -5.79 3.15
CA VAL A 37 -6.30 -5.53 3.95
C VAL A 37 -6.28 -6.35 5.25
N ASP A 38 -5.89 -7.62 5.19
CA ASP A 38 -5.79 -8.50 6.36
C ASP A 38 -4.77 -7.99 7.38
N LEU A 39 -3.65 -7.40 6.93
CA LEU A 39 -2.69 -6.73 7.81
C LEU A 39 -3.31 -5.50 8.48
N LEU A 40 -3.95 -4.63 7.69
CA LEU A 40 -4.60 -3.39 8.18
C LEU A 40 -5.84 -3.67 9.06
N ASN A 41 -6.32 -4.92 9.11
CA ASN A 41 -7.33 -5.36 10.06
C ASN A 41 -6.74 -5.78 11.41
N LYS A 42 -5.47 -6.19 11.43
CA LYS A 42 -4.78 -6.69 12.63
C LYS A 42 -3.95 -5.62 13.32
N ARG A 43 -3.48 -4.63 12.56
CA ARG A 43 -2.59 -3.58 13.03
C ARG A 43 -3.01 -2.25 12.42
N ASP A 44 -3.14 -1.24 13.27
CA ASP A 44 -3.25 0.14 12.83
C ASP A 44 -1.90 0.65 12.34
N ILE A 45 -1.89 1.24 11.15
CA ILE A 45 -0.73 1.89 10.55
C ILE A 45 -1.07 3.37 10.43
N ASP A 46 -0.35 4.19 11.19
CA ASP A 46 -0.61 5.64 11.31
C ASP A 46 0.20 6.49 10.33
N ILE A 47 1.11 5.87 9.58
CA ILE A 47 1.86 6.53 8.52
C ILE A 47 1.21 6.29 7.15
N PRO A 48 1.36 7.23 6.20
CA PRO A 48 0.80 7.08 4.86
C PRO A 48 1.23 5.80 4.15
N LEU A 49 0.27 5.07 3.60
CA LEU A 49 0.49 3.85 2.84
C LEU A 49 -0.10 3.99 1.42
N VAL A 50 0.78 4.02 0.42
CA VAL A 50 0.40 4.04 -1.00
C VAL A 50 0.75 2.71 -1.65
N VAL A 51 -0.19 2.12 -2.37
CA VAL A 51 -0.04 0.84 -3.06
C VAL A 51 -0.23 1.04 -4.56
N ARG A 52 0.74 0.58 -5.34
CA ARG A 52 0.64 0.48 -6.79
C ARG A 52 0.70 -0.98 -7.22
N LEU A 53 -0.38 -1.44 -7.86
CA LEU A 53 -0.52 -2.79 -8.36
C LEU A 53 -0.33 -2.81 -9.88
N SER A 54 0.36 -3.82 -10.39
CA SER A 54 0.56 -4.02 -11.83
C SER A 54 0.61 -5.50 -12.16
N GLY A 55 -0.06 -5.90 -13.26
CA GLY A 55 -0.09 -7.28 -13.74
C GLY A 55 -1.49 -7.92 -13.70
N THR A 56 -1.61 -9.18 -13.30
CA THR A 56 -2.89 -9.91 -13.38
C THR A 56 -3.88 -9.51 -12.29
N ASN A 57 -5.14 -9.25 -12.67
CA ASN A 57 -6.25 -8.85 -11.80
C ASN A 57 -6.03 -7.51 -11.05
N VAL A 58 -5.35 -6.54 -11.66
CA VAL A 58 -5.11 -5.22 -11.07
C VAL A 58 -6.41 -4.55 -10.65
N GLU A 59 -7.41 -4.48 -11.55
CA GLU A 59 -8.70 -3.84 -11.26
C GLU A 59 -9.38 -4.44 -10.03
N LYS A 60 -9.37 -5.76 -9.93
CA LYS A 60 -9.93 -6.47 -8.78
C LYS A 60 -9.15 -6.18 -7.50
N GLY A 61 -7.82 -6.14 -7.57
CA GLY A 61 -6.97 -5.78 -6.44
C GLY A 61 -7.19 -4.35 -5.96
N GLN A 62 -7.28 -3.39 -6.89
CA GLN A 62 -7.61 -2.00 -6.58
C GLN A 62 -8.99 -1.87 -5.94
N LYS A 63 -9.99 -2.60 -6.45
CA LYS A 63 -11.34 -2.65 -5.86
C LYS A 63 -11.32 -3.18 -4.43
N ILE A 64 -10.57 -4.25 -4.15
CA ILE A 64 -10.42 -4.80 -2.79
C ILE A 64 -9.83 -3.74 -1.83
N LEU A 65 -8.78 -3.02 -2.25
CA LEU A 65 -8.19 -1.97 -1.42
C LEU A 65 -9.16 -0.82 -1.19
N LYS A 66 -9.84 -0.33 -2.24
CA LYS A 66 -10.78 0.78 -2.18
C LYS A 66 -12.00 0.48 -1.31
N ASP A 67 -12.56 -0.72 -1.46
CA ASP A 67 -13.77 -1.15 -0.73
C ASP A 67 -13.48 -1.52 0.73
N SER A 68 -12.20 -1.67 1.11
CA SER A 68 -11.80 -2.08 2.47
C SER A 68 -12.09 -1.02 3.55
N GLY A 69 -12.29 0.24 3.17
CA GLY A 69 -12.42 1.36 4.11
C GLY A 69 -11.16 1.64 4.95
N LYS A 70 -10.02 1.01 4.60
CA LYS A 70 -8.74 1.21 5.29
C LYS A 70 -8.02 2.46 4.79
N LYS A 71 -7.12 2.98 5.62
CA LYS A 71 -6.22 4.09 5.27
C LYS A 71 -5.11 3.63 4.31
N VAL A 72 -5.50 3.23 3.10
CA VAL A 72 -4.60 2.80 2.04
C VAL A 72 -4.99 3.49 0.74
N MET A 73 -4.02 4.07 0.06
CA MET A 73 -4.23 4.78 -1.19
C MET A 73 -3.73 3.96 -2.36
N THR A 74 -4.49 3.96 -3.46
CA THR A 74 -4.08 3.28 -4.69
C THR A 74 -3.47 4.26 -5.69
N ALA A 75 -2.44 3.81 -6.39
CA ALA A 75 -1.81 4.54 -7.48
C ALA A 75 -1.76 3.70 -8.76
N ASP A 76 -1.81 4.38 -9.91
CA ASP A 76 -1.89 3.73 -11.22
C ASP A 76 -0.50 3.53 -11.84
N THR A 77 0.35 4.55 -11.71
CA THR A 77 1.74 4.53 -12.19
C THR A 77 2.73 4.65 -11.05
N LEU A 78 3.98 4.28 -11.28
CA LEU A 78 5.04 4.47 -10.27
C LEU A 78 5.27 5.96 -9.97
N SER A 79 5.18 6.82 -10.98
CA SER A 79 5.30 8.28 -10.80
C SER A 79 4.14 8.84 -9.97
N ASP A 80 2.91 8.41 -10.24
CA ASP A 80 1.73 8.75 -9.43
C ASP A 80 1.91 8.28 -7.98
N ALA A 81 2.37 7.04 -7.77
CA ALA A 81 2.62 6.49 -6.44
C ALA A 81 3.65 7.32 -5.66
N ALA A 82 4.75 7.71 -6.31
CA ALA A 82 5.80 8.53 -5.72
C ALA A 82 5.30 9.94 -5.34
N HIS A 83 4.52 10.59 -6.21
CA HIS A 83 3.94 11.89 -5.90
C HIS A 83 2.94 11.81 -4.74
N LYS A 84 2.04 10.81 -4.75
CA LYS A 84 1.05 10.59 -3.69
C LYS A 84 1.72 10.35 -2.35
N VAL A 85 2.68 9.43 -2.26
CA VAL A 85 3.29 9.09 -0.96
C VAL A 85 4.00 10.29 -0.34
N VAL A 86 4.67 11.13 -1.15
CA VAL A 86 5.31 12.36 -0.69
C VAL A 86 4.28 13.40 -0.26
N ALA A 87 3.20 13.58 -1.04
CA ALA A 87 2.15 14.55 -0.72
C ALA A 87 1.43 14.20 0.60
N GLU A 88 1.20 12.91 0.84
CA GLU A 88 0.52 12.42 2.04
C GLU A 88 1.43 12.46 3.26
N TRP A 89 2.72 12.16 3.09
CA TRP A 89 3.72 12.37 4.13
C TRP A 89 3.80 13.84 4.57
N LYS A 90 3.82 14.76 3.62
CA LYS A 90 3.78 16.21 3.88
C LYS A 90 2.55 16.63 4.68
N GLN A 91 1.37 16.19 4.25
CA GLN A 91 0.11 16.46 4.95
C GLN A 91 0.10 15.89 6.37
N ALA A 92 0.58 14.65 6.56
CA ALA A 92 0.63 14.00 7.86
C ALA A 92 1.63 14.64 8.83
N THR A 93 2.73 15.21 8.32
CA THR A 93 3.81 15.81 9.13
C THR A 93 3.75 17.33 9.22
N GLY A 94 2.83 17.98 8.50
CA GLY A 94 2.72 19.45 8.46
C GLY A 94 3.89 20.15 7.75
N LYS A 95 4.57 19.46 6.84
CA LYS A 95 5.70 19.96 6.03
C LYS A 95 5.25 20.30 4.62
#